data_AF-A0A419A183-F1
#
_entry.id   AF-A0A419A183-F1
#
_cell.length_a   1.000
_cell.length_b   1.000
_cell.length_c   1.000
_cell.angle_alpha   90.00
_cell.angle_beta   90.00
_cell.angle_gamma   90.00
#
_symmetry.space_group_name_H-M   'P 1'
#
loop_
_entity.id
_entity.type
_entity.pdbx_description
1 polymer ?
#
loop_
_entity_poly.entity_id
_entity_poly.type
_entity_poly.pdbx_seq_one_letter_code
_entity_poly.pdbx_strand_id
1 'polypeptide(L)'
;MNGLVNRAIEEFLRSTYGDALVAAVVDDAIAADSLLSGSGTTFGTEALDRAAFRLAKPRSEMFEDLGAWMTRVEPIRRLLRFSGRDFRDFLLRLDELPGRAHLVLPRLVLPRLQVEAEGQAVWLQFPEPDEVWQNLLVGLIRGMADDYGALSLISVEDGMIRIDIWDERFAEGRLFTLDAQAQPGVPL
;
A
#
# COMPACT_ATOMS: atom_id res chain seq x y z
N MET A 1 -17.95 5.64 0.29
CA MET A 1 -16.85 4.76 -0.19
C MET A 1 -15.56 4.93 0.60
N ASN A 2 -15.32 6.08 1.23
CA ASN A 2 -14.02 6.41 1.84
C ASN A 2 -13.77 5.77 3.22
N GLY A 3 -14.73 5.10 3.86
CA GLY A 3 -14.59 4.62 5.24
C GLY A 3 -13.46 3.60 5.46
N LEU A 4 -13.28 2.65 4.53
CA LEU A 4 -12.25 1.62 4.67
C LEU A 4 -10.84 2.19 4.42
N VAL A 5 -10.69 3.03 3.40
CA VAL A 5 -9.42 3.72 3.11
C VAL A 5 -9.05 4.67 4.24
N ASN A 6 -10.01 5.49 4.71
CA ASN A 6 -9.78 6.41 5.83
C ASN A 6 -9.40 5.65 7.10
N ARG A 7 -10.08 4.54 7.41
CA ARG A 7 -9.73 3.69 8.55
C ARG A 7 -8.33 3.09 8.42
N ALA A 8 -7.95 2.65 7.22
CA ALA A 8 -6.59 2.14 6.97
C ALA A 8 -5.54 3.23 7.16
N ILE A 9 -5.78 4.45 6.68
CA ILE A 9 -4.91 5.61 6.89
C ILE A 9 -4.80 5.94 8.39
N GLU A 10 -5.91 5.93 9.12
CA GLU A 10 -5.91 6.21 10.55
C GLU A 10 -5.11 5.17 11.32
N GLU A 11 -5.35 3.89 11.05
CA GLU A 11 -4.64 2.78 11.66
C GLU A 11 -3.14 2.81 11.33
N PHE A 12 -2.78 3.13 10.07
CA PHE A 12 -1.39 3.32 9.66
C PHE A 12 -0.71 4.42 10.48
N LEU A 13 -1.32 5.60 10.54
CA LEU A 13 -0.75 6.74 11.27
C LEU A 13 -0.65 6.42 12.77
N ARG A 14 -1.69 5.82 13.34
CA ARG A 14 -1.74 5.44 14.76
C ARG A 14 -0.68 4.41 15.12
N SER A 15 -0.59 3.33 14.34
CA SER A 15 0.33 2.22 14.62
C SER A 15 1.80 2.55 14.34
N THR A 16 2.07 3.50 13.42
CA THR A 16 3.44 3.87 13.02
C THR A 16 3.97 5.07 13.82
N TYR A 17 3.12 6.07 14.08
CA TYR A 17 3.53 7.35 14.66
C TYR A 17 2.84 7.69 15.99
N GLY A 18 1.85 6.90 16.40
CA GLY A 18 1.16 7.05 17.69
C GLY A 18 -0.03 8.01 17.67
N ASP A 19 -0.79 7.97 18.77
CA ASP A 19 -2.04 8.71 18.94
C ASP A 19 -1.86 10.24 18.90
N ALA A 20 -0.71 10.73 19.36
CA ALA A 20 -0.42 12.15 19.39
C ALA A 20 -0.39 12.78 17.99
N LEU A 21 0.21 12.09 17.01
CA LEU A 21 0.21 12.57 15.63
C LEU A 21 -1.21 12.54 15.05
N VAL A 22 -1.95 11.45 15.29
CA VAL A 22 -3.32 11.30 14.78
C VAL A 22 -4.22 12.42 15.30
N ALA A 23 -4.17 12.73 16.60
CA ALA A 23 -4.93 13.83 17.18
C ALA A 23 -4.57 15.16 16.52
N ALA A 24 -3.29 15.45 16.34
CA ALA A 24 -2.83 16.69 15.72
C ALA A 24 -3.27 16.83 14.24
N VAL A 25 -3.30 15.73 13.50
CA VAL A 25 -3.81 15.69 12.11
C VAL A 25 -5.33 15.91 12.05
N VAL A 26 -6.08 15.36 13.01
CA VAL A 26 -7.52 15.60 13.15
C VAL A 26 -7.80 17.07 13.47
N ASP A 27 -7.05 17.66 14.39
CA ASP A 27 -7.18 19.08 14.75
C ASP A 27 -6.95 19.99 13.54
N ASP A 28 -5.93 19.70 12.73
CA ASP A 28 -5.66 20.43 11.48
C ASP A 28 -6.82 20.31 10.47
N ALA A 29 -7.43 19.14 10.37
CA ALA A 29 -8.56 18.92 9.48
C ALA A 29 -9.80 19.70 9.95
N ILE A 30 -10.08 19.72 11.25
CA ILE A 30 -11.17 20.50 11.84
C ILE A 30 -10.94 22.00 11.63
N ALA A 31 -9.71 22.48 11.87
CA ALA A 31 -9.35 23.88 11.67
C ALA A 31 -9.53 24.30 10.20
N ALA A 32 -9.13 23.45 9.25
CA ALA A 32 -9.33 23.70 7.82
C ALA A 32 -10.81 23.74 7.42
N ASP A 33 -11.64 22.84 7.93
CA ASP A 33 -13.08 22.79 7.62
C ASP A 33 -13.83 24.01 8.22
N SER A 34 -13.46 24.43 9.43
CA SER A 34 -14.00 25.64 10.06
C SER A 34 -13.75 26.91 9.24
N LEU A 35 -12.68 26.95 8.43
CA LEU A 35 -12.37 28.06 7.54
C LEU A 35 -13.14 28.00 6.21
N LEU A 36 -13.62 26.81 5.81
CA LEU A 36 -14.21 26.56 4.50
C LEU A 36 -15.75 26.42 4.50
N SER A 37 -16.42 26.69 5.63
CA SER A 37 -17.89 26.72 5.76
C SER A 37 -18.59 25.39 5.37
N GLY A 38 -18.11 24.26 5.90
CA GLY A 38 -18.88 23.00 5.93
C GLY A 38 -18.57 22.01 4.82
N SER A 39 -17.31 21.92 4.38
CA SER A 39 -16.87 20.85 3.49
C SER A 39 -16.46 19.67 4.37
N GLY A 40 -17.43 18.82 4.68
CA GLY A 40 -17.33 17.71 5.64
C GLY A 40 -15.94 17.08 5.72
N THR A 41 -15.43 16.98 6.96
CA THR A 41 -14.07 16.55 7.30
C THR A 41 -13.72 15.22 6.62
N THR A 42 -12.90 15.27 5.57
CA THR A 42 -12.39 14.05 4.95
C THR A 42 -11.00 13.75 5.48
N PHE A 43 -10.94 12.84 6.46
CA PHE A 43 -9.70 12.22 6.96
C PHE A 43 -8.96 11.39 5.88
N GLY A 44 -9.25 11.56 4.59
CA GLY A 44 -8.72 10.74 3.50
C GLY A 44 -7.22 10.98 3.23
N THR A 45 -6.83 10.98 1.96
CA THR A 45 -5.41 11.18 1.58
C THR A 45 -4.81 12.48 2.12
N GLU A 46 -5.63 13.51 2.35
CA GLU A 46 -5.17 14.76 2.96
C GLU A 46 -4.62 14.59 4.39
N ALA A 47 -5.05 13.55 5.13
CA ALA A 47 -4.49 13.26 6.45
C ALA A 47 -3.01 12.83 6.33
N LEU A 48 -2.64 12.15 5.25
CA LEU A 48 -1.26 11.79 4.95
C LEU A 48 -0.43 13.03 4.60
N ASP A 49 -1.00 13.98 3.85
CA ASP A 49 -0.33 15.24 3.53
C ASP A 49 -0.04 16.08 4.78
N ARG A 50 -1.03 16.18 5.69
CA ARG A 50 -0.87 16.84 7.00
C ARG A 50 0.16 16.14 7.88
N ALA A 51 0.13 14.81 7.92
CA ALA A 51 1.10 14.01 8.66
C ALA A 51 2.53 14.20 8.12
N ALA A 52 2.71 14.17 6.80
CA ALA A 52 4.00 14.37 6.14
C ALA A 52 4.58 15.76 6.46
N PHE A 53 3.72 16.79 6.40
CA PHE A 53 4.09 18.15 6.78
C PHE A 53 4.56 18.24 8.25
N ARG A 54 3.79 17.67 9.19
CA ARG A 54 4.14 17.67 10.62
C ARG A 54 5.43 16.93 10.94
N LEU A 55 5.70 15.84 10.22
CA LEU A 55 6.90 15.03 10.37
C LEU A 55 8.10 15.58 9.60
N ALA A 56 7.92 16.68 8.85
CA ALA A 56 8.93 17.28 7.99
C ALA A 56 9.57 16.27 7.01
N LYS A 57 8.76 15.34 6.48
CA LYS A 57 9.19 14.34 5.49
C LYS A 57 8.53 14.54 4.13
N PRO A 58 9.16 14.12 3.03
CA PRO A 58 8.56 14.18 1.70
C PRO A 58 7.22 13.45 1.66
N ARG A 59 6.28 14.00 0.88
CA ARG A 59 4.98 13.38 0.61
C ARG A 59 5.14 11.98 0.02
N SER A 60 6.07 11.80 -0.92
CA SER A 60 6.38 10.49 -1.52
C SER A 60 6.72 9.44 -0.46
N GLU A 61 7.60 9.78 0.48
CA GLU A 61 8.02 8.89 1.56
C GLU A 61 6.85 8.51 2.50
N MET A 62 5.86 9.40 2.68
CA MET A 62 4.65 9.07 3.44
C MET A 62 3.79 8.01 2.75
N PHE A 63 3.64 8.10 1.42
CA PHE A 63 2.90 7.11 0.65
C PHE A 63 3.66 5.79 0.52
N GLU A 64 4.99 5.83 0.36
CA GLU A 64 5.84 4.63 0.43
C GLU A 64 5.70 3.92 1.78
N ASP A 65 5.73 4.66 2.89
CA ASP A 65 5.54 4.06 4.21
C ASP A 65 4.16 3.42 4.38
N LEU A 66 3.11 4.05 3.87
CA LEU A 66 1.77 3.47 3.86
C LEU A 66 1.77 2.15 3.08
N GLY A 67 2.37 2.12 1.89
CA GLY A 67 2.52 0.91 1.09
C GLY A 67 3.28 -0.20 1.83
N ALA A 68 4.40 0.14 2.46
CA ALA A 68 5.18 -0.80 3.25
C ALA A 68 4.40 -1.32 4.46
N TRP A 69 3.66 -0.45 5.15
CA TRP A 69 2.79 -0.81 6.27
C TRP A 69 1.66 -1.77 5.84
N MET A 70 1.07 -1.60 4.65
CA MET A 70 0.05 -2.51 4.12
C MET A 70 0.53 -3.96 4.06
N THR A 71 1.82 -4.21 3.81
CA THR A 71 2.41 -5.56 3.82
C THR A 71 2.51 -6.18 5.21
N ARG A 72 2.31 -5.40 6.29
CA ARG A 72 2.25 -5.87 7.68
C ARG A 72 0.83 -6.28 8.08
N VAL A 73 -0.18 -5.79 7.37
CA VAL A 73 -1.59 -6.13 7.60
C VAL A 73 -1.87 -7.52 7.02
N GLU A 74 -2.05 -8.51 7.91
CA GLU A 74 -2.20 -9.94 7.57
C GLU A 74 -3.15 -10.22 6.38
N PRO A 75 -4.41 -9.74 6.35
CA PRO A 75 -5.28 -9.97 5.20
C PRO A 75 -4.74 -9.44 3.88
N ILE A 76 -4.13 -8.25 3.88
CA ILE A 76 -3.56 -7.63 2.68
C ILE A 76 -2.33 -8.41 2.23
N ARG A 77 -1.43 -8.72 3.17
CA ARG A 77 -0.24 -9.52 2.89
C ARG A 77 -0.60 -10.88 2.29
N ARG A 78 -1.62 -11.55 2.83
CA ARG A 78 -2.08 -12.85 2.31
C ARG A 78 -2.66 -12.74 0.91
N LEU A 79 -3.45 -11.70 0.64
CA LEU A 79 -3.96 -11.41 -0.71
C LEU A 79 -2.81 -11.20 -1.71
N LEU A 80 -1.79 -10.42 -1.32
CA LEU A 80 -0.60 -10.17 -2.13
C LEU A 80 0.19 -11.46 -2.36
N ARG A 81 0.41 -12.28 -1.32
CA ARG A 81 1.11 -13.57 -1.44
C ARG A 81 0.40 -14.60 -2.28
N PHE A 82 -0.92 -14.53 -2.36
CA PHE A 82 -1.68 -15.40 -3.24
C PHE A 82 -1.41 -15.13 -4.73
N SER A 83 -0.75 -14.02 -5.08
CA SER A 83 -0.45 -13.66 -6.47
C SER A 83 0.68 -14.48 -7.10
N GLY A 84 1.62 -14.99 -6.31
CA GLY A 84 2.83 -15.58 -6.88
C GLY A 84 3.58 -16.49 -5.91
N ARG A 85 4.20 -17.52 -6.46
CA ARG A 85 4.98 -18.52 -5.69
C ARG A 85 6.32 -17.95 -5.21
N ASP A 86 6.90 -17.05 -5.97
CA ASP A 86 8.13 -16.31 -5.69
C ASP A 86 7.92 -14.82 -6.01
N PHE A 87 8.93 -13.99 -5.73
CA PHE A 87 8.81 -12.54 -5.89
C PHE A 87 8.61 -12.13 -7.35
N ARG A 88 9.28 -12.82 -8.30
CA ARG A 88 9.15 -12.52 -9.72
C ARG A 88 7.75 -12.88 -10.22
N ASP A 89 7.24 -14.05 -9.86
CA ASP A 89 5.89 -14.51 -10.17
C ASP A 89 4.82 -13.58 -9.55
N PHE A 90 5.09 -13.02 -8.36
CA PHE A 90 4.25 -11.98 -7.75
C PHE A 90 4.19 -10.72 -8.61
N LEU A 91 5.34 -10.19 -9.03
CA LEU A 91 5.41 -8.97 -9.86
C LEU A 91 4.73 -9.17 -11.21
N LEU A 92 4.93 -10.31 -11.85
CA LEU A 92 4.35 -10.64 -13.16
C LEU A 92 2.81 -10.77 -13.14
N ARG A 93 2.18 -10.97 -11.98
CA ARG A 93 0.72 -11.05 -11.82
C ARG A 93 0.11 -9.84 -11.12
N LEU A 94 0.86 -8.75 -11.02
CA LEU A 94 0.43 -7.57 -10.28
C LEU A 94 -0.65 -6.76 -11.03
N ASP A 95 -0.69 -6.85 -12.35
CA ASP A 95 -1.77 -6.34 -13.21
C ASP A 95 -3.13 -7.00 -12.95
N GLU A 96 -3.15 -8.24 -12.44
CA GLU A 96 -4.36 -8.95 -12.03
C GLU A 96 -4.89 -8.51 -10.65
N LEU A 97 -4.08 -7.78 -9.86
CA LEU A 97 -4.43 -7.39 -8.49
C LEU A 97 -5.73 -6.55 -8.42
N PRO A 98 -5.98 -5.55 -9.29
CA PRO A 98 -7.25 -4.83 -9.30
C PRO A 98 -8.47 -5.75 -9.42
N GLY A 99 -8.40 -6.75 -10.32
CA GLY A 99 -9.48 -7.72 -10.49
C GLY A 99 -9.70 -8.59 -9.26
N ARG A 100 -8.61 -9.08 -8.65
CA ARG A 100 -8.68 -9.92 -7.43
C ARG A 100 -9.15 -9.14 -6.21
N ALA A 101 -8.70 -7.90 -6.05
CA ALA A 101 -9.16 -7.01 -4.99
C ALA A 101 -10.66 -6.73 -5.12
N HIS A 102 -11.17 -6.56 -6.35
CA HIS A 102 -12.59 -6.32 -6.59
C HIS A 102 -13.50 -7.49 -6.16
N LEU A 103 -13.01 -8.74 -6.22
CA LEU A 103 -13.77 -9.90 -5.73
C LEU A 103 -14.01 -9.88 -4.22
N VAL A 104 -13.07 -9.29 -3.46
CA VAL A 104 -13.13 -9.23 -1.98
C VAL A 104 -13.69 -7.89 -1.50
N LEU A 105 -13.35 -6.81 -2.20
CA LEU A 105 -13.70 -5.43 -1.89
C LEU A 105 -14.30 -4.75 -3.13
N PRO A 106 -15.56 -5.05 -3.50
CA PRO A 106 -16.17 -4.56 -4.74
C PRO A 106 -16.26 -3.02 -4.85
N ARG A 107 -16.16 -2.33 -3.71
CA ARG A 107 -16.21 -0.86 -3.62
C ARG A 107 -14.82 -0.20 -3.62
N LEU A 108 -13.74 -0.98 -3.56
CA LEU A 108 -12.38 -0.47 -3.67
C LEU A 108 -12.07 -0.28 -5.16
N VAL A 109 -11.70 0.95 -5.53
CA VAL A 109 -11.24 1.28 -6.87
C VAL A 109 -9.73 1.32 -6.85
N LEU A 110 -9.10 0.32 -7.49
CA LEU A 110 -7.66 0.32 -7.73
C LEU A 110 -7.41 0.79 -9.16
N PRO A 111 -6.39 1.62 -9.42
CA PRO A 111 -6.01 2.00 -10.77
C PRO A 111 -5.58 0.76 -11.55
N ARG A 112 -5.72 0.81 -12.87
CA ARG A 112 -5.18 -0.22 -13.74
C ARG A 112 -3.65 -0.18 -13.67
N LEU A 113 -3.05 -1.36 -13.65
CA LEU A 113 -1.60 -1.53 -13.67
C LEU A 113 -1.24 -2.37 -14.88
N GLN A 114 -0.20 -1.98 -15.60
CA GLN A 114 0.42 -2.75 -16.67
C GLN A 114 1.77 -3.25 -16.18
N VAL A 115 2.09 -4.49 -16.56
CA VAL A 115 3.34 -5.16 -16.20
C VAL A 115 4.05 -5.57 -17.48
N GLU A 116 5.31 -5.19 -17.61
CA GLU A 116 6.21 -5.65 -18.65
C GLU A 116 7.46 -6.25 -18.01
N ALA A 117 8.10 -7.22 -18.67
CA ALA A 117 9.30 -7.83 -18.14
C ALA A 117 10.31 -8.13 -19.25
N GLU A 118 11.57 -7.81 -18.98
CA GLU A 118 12.69 -8.07 -19.86
C GLU A 118 13.88 -8.59 -19.03
N GLY A 119 14.24 -9.85 -19.25
CA GLY A 119 15.28 -10.52 -18.45
C GLY A 119 14.92 -10.54 -16.95
N GLN A 120 15.75 -9.87 -16.15
CA GLN A 120 15.58 -9.75 -14.69
C GLN A 120 14.89 -8.46 -14.24
N ALA A 121 14.58 -7.57 -15.18
CA ALA A 121 13.85 -6.34 -14.91
C ALA A 121 12.35 -6.56 -15.11
N VAL A 122 11.55 -6.04 -14.18
CA VAL A 122 10.10 -5.90 -14.31
C VAL A 122 9.75 -4.41 -14.26
N TRP A 123 8.91 -3.98 -15.18
CA TRP A 123 8.43 -2.61 -15.29
C TRP A 123 6.95 -2.57 -14.98
N LEU A 124 6.56 -1.59 -14.18
CA LEU A 124 5.17 -1.35 -13.80
C LEU A 124 4.76 0.06 -14.21
N GLN A 125 3.61 0.16 -14.85
CA GLN A 125 3.09 1.42 -15.33
C GLN A 125 1.60 1.56 -15.04
N PHE A 126 1.20 2.75 -14.59
CA PHE A 126 -0.20 3.14 -14.57
C PHE A 126 -0.53 3.81 -15.92
N PRO A 127 -1.55 3.33 -16.67
CA PRO A 127 -1.94 3.95 -17.94
C PRO A 127 -2.35 5.42 -17.78
N GLU A 128 -2.94 5.74 -16.62
CA GLU A 128 -3.21 7.10 -16.17
C GLU A 128 -2.20 7.40 -15.05
N PRO A 129 -1.20 8.27 -15.28
CA PRO A 129 -0.17 8.55 -14.30
C PRO A 129 -0.75 9.08 -12.98
N ASP A 130 -0.39 8.43 -11.88
CA ASP A 130 -0.77 8.83 -10.53
C ASP A 130 0.41 8.61 -9.58
N GLU A 131 1.04 9.71 -9.17
CA GLU A 131 2.20 9.70 -8.27
C GLU A 131 1.87 9.12 -6.89
N VAL A 132 0.63 9.26 -6.41
CA VAL A 132 0.22 8.70 -5.12
C VAL A 132 0.26 7.18 -5.18
N TRP A 133 -0.35 6.61 -6.20
CA TRP A 133 -0.33 5.16 -6.41
C TRP A 133 1.06 4.64 -6.72
N GLN A 134 1.87 5.40 -7.46
CA GLN A 134 3.26 5.03 -7.72
C GLN A 134 4.08 4.92 -6.43
N ASN A 135 4.08 5.96 -5.59
CA ASN A 135 4.80 5.94 -4.32
C ASN A 135 4.28 4.84 -3.38
N LEU A 136 2.97 4.68 -3.28
CA LEU A 136 2.36 3.60 -2.50
C LEU A 136 2.82 2.22 -3.01
N LEU A 137 2.82 2.02 -4.32
CA LEU A 137 3.19 0.75 -4.92
C LEU A 137 4.68 0.45 -4.74
N VAL A 138 5.57 1.45 -4.83
CA VAL A 138 7.00 1.31 -4.52
C VAL A 138 7.19 0.77 -3.10
N GLY A 139 6.55 1.38 -2.11
CA GLY A 139 6.63 0.94 -0.73
C GLY A 139 6.07 -0.45 -0.49
N LEU A 140 4.93 -0.77 -1.13
CA LEU A 140 4.30 -2.09 -1.09
C LEU A 140 5.22 -3.17 -1.68
N ILE A 141 5.80 -2.91 -2.85
CA ILE A 141 6.70 -3.86 -3.51
C ILE A 141 7.94 -4.09 -2.67
N ARG A 142 8.52 -3.05 -2.09
CA ARG A 142 9.67 -3.18 -1.18
C ARG A 142 9.34 -4.08 0.01
N GLY A 143 8.20 -3.84 0.66
CA GLY A 143 7.74 -4.69 1.77
C GLY A 143 7.46 -6.13 1.35
N MET A 144 6.98 -6.35 0.12
CA MET A 144 6.79 -7.70 -0.42
C MET A 144 8.11 -8.37 -0.81
N ALA A 145 9.10 -7.66 -1.31
CA ALA A 145 10.44 -8.19 -1.58
C ALA A 145 11.04 -8.78 -0.30
N ASP A 146 10.99 -8.01 0.80
CA ASP A 146 11.40 -8.47 2.14
C ASP A 146 10.58 -9.68 2.60
N ASP A 147 9.28 -9.67 2.34
CA ASP A 147 8.41 -10.79 2.69
C ASP A 147 8.85 -12.07 1.94
N TYR A 148 9.11 -11.98 0.62
CA TYR A 148 9.61 -13.08 -0.21
C TYR A 148 11.06 -13.46 0.07
N GLY A 149 11.83 -12.61 0.76
CA GLY A 149 13.27 -12.80 0.96
C GLY A 149 14.11 -12.49 -0.29
N ALA A 150 13.57 -11.67 -1.21
CA ALA A 150 14.22 -11.30 -2.45
C ALA A 150 15.02 -9.99 -2.32
N LEU A 151 16.21 -9.95 -2.92
CA LEU A 151 16.99 -8.74 -3.12
C LEU A 151 16.64 -8.14 -4.49
N SER A 152 16.08 -6.93 -4.47
CA SER A 152 15.79 -6.16 -5.67
C SER A 152 16.15 -4.69 -5.52
N LEU A 153 16.46 -4.05 -6.65
CA LEU A 153 16.58 -2.60 -6.76
C LEU A 153 15.28 -2.06 -7.35
N ILE A 154 14.69 -1.06 -6.71
CA ILE A 154 13.45 -0.41 -7.17
C ILE A 154 13.78 1.05 -7.49
N SER A 155 13.53 1.46 -8.72
CA SER A 155 13.69 2.84 -9.20
C SER A 155 12.41 3.32 -9.89
N VAL A 156 12.27 4.65 -10.00
CA VAL A 156 11.24 5.28 -10.82
C VAL A 156 11.92 5.99 -11.97
N GLU A 157 11.62 5.58 -13.20
CA GLU A 157 12.22 6.06 -14.44
C GLU A 157 11.10 6.42 -15.42
N ASP A 158 11.06 7.67 -15.89
CA ASP A 158 10.05 8.17 -16.85
C ASP A 158 8.59 7.89 -16.46
N GLY A 159 8.29 7.88 -15.14
CA GLY A 159 6.95 7.60 -14.61
C GLY A 159 6.61 6.10 -14.51
N MET A 160 7.56 5.22 -14.78
CA MET A 160 7.44 3.77 -14.60
C MET A 160 8.23 3.32 -13.37
N ILE A 161 7.73 2.30 -12.67
CA ILE A 161 8.47 1.66 -11.60
C ILE A 161 9.28 0.53 -12.22
N ARG A 162 10.60 0.62 -12.15
CA ARG A 162 11.52 -0.43 -12.58
C ARG A 162 11.97 -1.23 -11.36
N ILE A 163 11.93 -2.55 -11.46
CA ILE A 163 12.37 -3.49 -10.44
C ILE A 163 13.39 -4.44 -11.06
N ASP A 164 14.66 -4.31 -10.67
CA ASP A 164 15.72 -5.25 -11.03
C ASP A 164 15.86 -6.30 -9.92
N ILE A 165 15.62 -7.57 -10.26
CA ILE A 165 15.72 -8.69 -9.31
C ILE A 165 17.14 -9.27 -9.37
N TRP A 166 17.87 -9.22 -8.25
CA TRP A 166 19.26 -9.66 -8.18
C TRP A 166 19.37 -11.07 -7.60
N ASP A 167 18.55 -11.37 -6.59
CA ASP A 167 18.47 -12.69 -5.96
C ASP A 167 17.07 -12.91 -5.40
N GLU A 168 16.42 -14.01 -5.76
CA GLU A 168 15.08 -14.36 -5.29
C GLU A 168 15.07 -15.03 -3.90
N ARG A 169 16.25 -15.41 -3.36
CA ARG A 169 16.42 -16.11 -2.07
C ARG A 169 17.57 -15.54 -1.25
N PHE A 170 17.72 -14.22 -1.30
CA PHE A 170 18.75 -13.51 -0.55
C PHE A 170 18.62 -13.71 0.97
N ALA A 171 17.39 -13.79 1.47
CA ALA A 171 17.09 -14.04 2.88
C ALA A 171 15.96 -15.08 3.05
N GLU A 172 15.83 -15.64 4.25
CA GLU A 172 14.68 -16.46 4.58
C GLU A 172 13.42 -15.58 4.59
N GLY A 173 12.55 -15.75 3.60
CA GLY A 173 11.27 -15.06 3.52
C GLY A 173 10.34 -15.45 4.68
N ARG A 174 9.36 -14.60 4.99
CA ARG A 174 8.39 -14.91 6.05
C ARG A 174 7.57 -16.13 5.67
N LEU A 175 7.36 -17.03 6.64
CA LEU A 175 6.51 -18.20 6.47
C LEU A 175 5.10 -17.77 6.05
N PHE A 176 4.63 -18.34 4.95
CA PHE A 176 3.27 -18.15 4.48
C PHE A 176 2.40 -19.33 4.92
N THR A 177 1.33 -19.05 5.67
CA THR A 177 0.35 -20.05 6.09
C THR A 177 -1.05 -19.59 5.69
N LEU A 178 -1.78 -20.46 5.00
CA LEU A 178 -3.16 -20.23 4.55
C LEU A 178 -4.21 -20.48 5.65
N ASP A 179 -3.81 -20.58 6.92
CA ASP A 179 -4.72 -21.06 7.95
C ASP A 179 -5.90 -20.09 8.15
N ALA A 180 -7.08 -20.64 7.89
CA ALA A 180 -8.36 -20.01 8.11
C ALA A 180 -8.79 -20.36 9.52
N GLN A 181 -8.34 -19.56 10.49
CA GLN A 181 -9.13 -19.44 11.73
C GLN A 181 -10.42 -18.72 11.35
N ALA A 182 -11.38 -19.49 10.83
CA ALA A 182 -12.79 -19.14 10.93
C ALA A 182 -13.03 -18.83 12.41
N GLN A 183 -13.43 -17.60 12.73
CA GLN A 183 -14.03 -17.35 14.03
C GLN A 183 -15.18 -18.36 14.18
N PRO A 184 -15.15 -19.26 15.17
CA PRO A 184 -16.30 -20.12 15.43
C PRO A 184 -17.50 -19.19 15.63
N GLY A 185 -18.55 -19.42 14.85
CA GLY A 185 -19.72 -18.56 14.81
C GLY A 185 -20.21 -18.23 16.22
N VAL A 186 -20.49 -16.96 16.46
CA VAL A 186 -21.31 -16.54 17.59
C VAL A 186 -22.67 -17.22 17.41
N PRO A 187 -23.11 -18.10 18.33
CA PRO A 187 -24.47 -18.60 18.28
C PRO A 187 -25.42 -17.48 18.72
N LEU A 188 -26.31 -17.11 17.79
CA LEU A 188 -27.54 -16.31 17.88
C LEU A 188 -27.49 -14.98 18.64
#